data_AF-A0A317YKQ5-F1
#
_entry.id   AF-A0A317YKQ5-F1
#
_cell.length_a   1.000
_cell.length_b   1.000
_cell.length_c   1.000
_cell.angle_alpha   90.00
_cell.angle_beta   90.00
_cell.angle_gamma   90.00
#
_symmetry.space_group_name_H-M   'P 1'
#
loop_
_entity.id
_entity.type
_entity.pdbx_description
1 polymer ?
#
loop_
_entity_poly.entity_id
_entity_poly.type
_entity_poly.pdbx_seq_one_letter_code
_entity_poly.pdbx_strand_id
1 'polypeptide(L)' 'SLAMCLRESLNQPDASDELEQHIYNMIEHGQMTADLGGKLNTTDIFEILSQKLNH' A
#
# COMPACT_ATOMS: atom_id res chain seq x y z
N SER A 1 -1.32 8.98 2.10
CA SER A 1 -2.21 9.82 2.95
C SER A 1 -3.05 8.99 3.89
N LEU A 2 -3.65 7.86 3.46
CA LEU A 2 -4.45 7.00 4.34
C LEU A 2 -3.66 6.48 5.55
N ALA A 3 -2.42 6.00 5.38
CA ALA A 3 -1.56 5.56 6.49
C ALA A 3 -1.39 6.64 7.58
N MET A 4 -1.16 7.90 7.19
CA MET A 4 -1.09 9.02 8.11
C MET A 4 -2.45 9.28 8.79
N CYS A 5 -3.57 9.17 8.08
CA CYS A 5 -4.90 9.31 8.68
C CYS A 5 -5.17 8.22 9.74
N LEU A 6 -4.78 6.97 9.46
CA LEU A 6 -4.88 5.86 10.42
C LEU A 6 -4.11 6.17 11.70
N ARG A 7 -2.88 6.66 11.56
CA ARG A 7 -2.00 6.99 12.69
C ARG A 7 -2.50 8.20 13.49
N GLU A 8 -2.69 9.32 12.81
CA GLU A 8 -2.87 10.63 13.45
C GLU A 8 -4.32 10.95 13.81
N SER A 9 -5.28 10.50 13.01
CA SER A 9 -6.70 10.85 13.17
C SER A 9 -7.52 9.73 13.82
N LEU A 10 -7.15 8.47 13.57
CA LEU A 10 -7.93 7.30 13.98
C LEU A 10 -7.27 6.50 15.12
N ASN A 11 -6.07 6.89 15.56
CA ASN A 11 -5.29 6.21 16.60
C ASN A 11 -5.14 4.70 16.32
N GLN A 12 -4.87 4.36 15.07
CA GLN A 12 -4.59 3.00 14.57
C GLN A 12 -3.15 2.92 14.02
N PRO A 13 -2.12 3.04 14.87
CA PRO A 13 -0.73 2.99 14.42
C PRO A 13 -0.35 1.63 13.80
N ASP A 14 -0.85 0.52 14.35
CA ASP A 14 -0.54 -0.82 13.83
C ASP A 14 -1.05 -1.00 12.39
N ALA A 15 -2.29 -0.56 12.09
CA ALA A 15 -2.84 -0.59 10.74
C ALA A 15 -2.12 0.39 9.78
N SER A 16 -1.59 1.49 10.31
CA SER A 16 -0.74 2.42 9.55
C SER A 16 0.56 1.72 9.12
N ASP A 17 1.24 1.08 10.07
CA ASP A 17 2.50 0.38 9.86
C ASP A 17 2.30 -0.81 8.91
N GLU A 18 1.25 -1.60 9.07
CA GLU A 18 0.90 -2.72 8.18
C GLU A 18 0.71 -2.24 6.73
N LEU A 19 -0.08 -1.18 6.53
CA LEU A 19 -0.29 -0.59 5.20
C LEU A 19 1.02 -0.10 4.58
N GLU A 20 1.86 0.59 5.35
CA GLU A 20 3.15 1.07 4.86
C GLU A 20 4.07 -0.09 4.49
N GLN A 21 4.16 -1.13 5.31
CA GLN A 21 4.96 -2.33 5.03
C GLN A 21 4.50 -3.03 3.74
N HIS A 22 3.19 -3.16 3.51
CA HIS A 22 2.70 -3.73 2.25
C HIS A 22 3.10 -2.90 1.04
N ILE A 23 3.00 -1.57 1.13
CA ILE A 23 3.40 -0.67 0.04
C ILE A 23 4.91 -0.75 -0.22
N TYR A 24 5.74 -0.75 0.84
CA TYR A 24 7.19 -0.93 0.70
C TYR A 24 7.53 -2.25 0.00
N ASN A 25 6.93 -3.36 0.45
CA ASN A 25 7.12 -4.67 -0.17
C ASN A 25 6.70 -4.67 -1.65
N MET A 26 5.58 -4.04 -1.99
CA MET A 26 5.15 -3.94 -3.39
C MET A 26 6.18 -3.20 -4.26
N ILE A 27 6.71 -2.07 -3.76
CA ILE A 27 7.73 -1.29 -4.47
C ILE A 27 9.02 -2.11 -4.64
N GLU A 28 9.48 -2.78 -3.59
CA GLU A 28 10.69 -3.63 -3.62
C GLU A 28 10.59 -4.74 -4.69
N HIS A 29 9.39 -5.28 -4.90
CA HIS A 29 9.12 -6.32 -5.89
C HIS A 29 8.72 -5.79 -7.28
N GLY A 30 8.86 -4.47 -7.52
CA GLY A 30 8.55 -3.85 -8.81
C GLY A 30 7.06 -3.75 -9.12
N GLN A 31 6.18 -3.93 -8.14
CA GLN A 31 4.72 -3.81 -8.27
C GLN A 31 4.31 -2.35 -8.15
N MET A 32 4.57 -1.58 -9.20
CA MET A 32 4.35 -0.14 -9.23
C MET A 32 3.72 0.34 -10.54
N THR A 33 3.19 1.55 -10.50
CA THR A 33 2.65 2.26 -11.67
C THR A 33 3.75 2.84 -12.55
N ALA A 34 3.37 3.24 -13.77
CA ALA A 34 4.31 3.68 -14.79
C ALA A 34 5.17 4.90 -14.39
N ASP A 35 4.66 5.79 -13.54
CA ASP A 35 5.37 6.96 -13.04
C ASP A 35 6.56 6.60 -12.12
N LEU A 36 6.55 5.40 -11.53
CA LEU A 36 7.67 4.88 -10.73
C LEU A 36 8.51 3.84 -11.50
N GLY A 37 8.24 3.64 -12.80
CA GLY A 37 8.97 2.68 -13.64
C GLY A 37 8.37 1.27 -13.66
N GLY A 38 7.16 1.09 -13.15
CA GLY A 38 6.42 -0.17 -13.27
C GLY A 38 5.51 -0.24 -14.49
N LYS A 39 4.65 -1.26 -14.51
CA LYS A 39 3.73 -1.54 -15.63
C LYS A 39 2.28 -1.73 -15.19
N LEU A 40 2.04 -1.73 -13.89
CA LEU A 40 0.71 -1.94 -13.34
C LEU A 40 -0.13 -0.67 -13.50
N ASN A 41 -1.42 -0.86 -13.72
CA ASN A 41 -2.36 0.25 -13.64
C ASN A 41 -2.79 0.47 -12.17
N THR A 42 -3.44 1.60 -11.91
CA THR A 42 -3.90 1.95 -10.56
C THR A 42 -4.83 0.89 -9.95
N THR A 43 -5.70 0.28 -10.75
CA THR A 43 -6.62 -0.78 -10.29
C THR A 43 -5.85 -2.02 -9.86
N ASP A 44 -4.84 -2.45 -10.62
CA ASP A 44 -4.01 -3.62 -10.28
C ASP A 44 -3.34 -3.43 -8.91
N ILE A 45 -2.82 -2.22 -8.64
CA ILE A 45 -2.21 -1.88 -7.34
C ILE A 45 -3.23 -2.04 -6.21
N PHE A 46 -4.45 -1.54 -6.38
CA PHE A 46 -5.50 -1.66 -5.36
C PHE A 46 -5.95 -3.11 -5.15
N GLU A 47 -6.05 -3.90 -6.21
CA GLU A 47 -6.41 -5.33 -6.12
C GLU A 47 -5.33 -6.12 -5.36
N ILE A 48 -4.05 -5.94 -5.72
CA ILE A 48 -2.93 -6.60 -5.04
C ILE A 48 -2.88 -6.22 -3.57
N LEU A 49 -3.02 -4.93 -3.25
CA LEU A 49 -3.01 -4.45 -1.87
C LEU A 49 -4.18 -5.03 -1.07
N SER A 50 -5.38 -5.07 -1.66
CA SER A 50 -6.57 -5.62 -1.01
C SER A 50 -6.43 -7.12 -0.74
N GLN A 51 -5.79 -7.88 -1.63
CA GLN A 51 -5.50 -9.29 -1.39
C GLN A 51 -4.50 -9.50 -0.25
N LYS A 52 -3.50 -8.62 -0.12
CA LYS A 52 -2.49 -8.68 0.94
C LYS A 52 -3.07 -8.37 2.33
N LEU A 53 -4.05 -7.46 2.43
CA LEU A 53 -4.68 -7.05 3.70
C LEU A 53 -5.77 -8.00 4.20
N ASN A 54 -6.33 -8.86 3.33
CA ASN A 54 -7.40 -9.80 3.69
C ASN A 54 -6.89 -11.20 4.06
N HIS A 55 -5.56 -11.36 4.20
CA HIS A 55 -4.88 -12.63 4.44
C HIS A 55 -4.04 -12.57 5.72
#